data_AF-A0A7C6SL00-F1
#
_entry.id   AF-A0A7C6SL00-F1
#
_cell.length_a   1.000
_cell.length_b   1.000
_cell.length_c   1.000
_cell.angle_alpha   90.00
_cell.angle_beta   90.00
_cell.angle_gamma   90.00
#
_symmetry.space_group_name_H-M   'P 1'
#
loop_
_entity.id
_entity.type
_entity.pdbx_description
1 polymer ?
#
loop_
_entity_poly.entity_id
_entity_poly.type
_entity_poly.pdbx_seq_one_letter_code
_entity_poly.pdbx_strand_id
1 'polypeptide(L)' 'MINDIVSNIDVIDQFSNSRGTIEVIRIKCRSCGALNEEDAKYCKNRGNLV' A
#
# COMPACT_ATOMS: atom_id res chain seq x y z
N MET A 1 -0.51 39.98 -19.77
CA MET A 1 0.49 39.51 -18.79
C MET A 1 0.52 38.00 -18.90
N ILE A 2 1.45 37.46 -19.70
CA ILE A 2 1.65 36.04 -19.91
C ILE A 2 3.07 35.78 -19.40
N ASN A 3 3.23 35.54 -18.10
CA ASN A 3 4.32 34.72 -17.57
C ASN A 3 4.23 34.58 -16.05
N ASP A 4 4.91 33.55 -15.55
CA ASP A 4 5.32 33.31 -14.15
C ASP A 4 4.43 32.45 -13.24
N ILE A 5 3.79 31.41 -13.78
CA ILE A 5 3.35 30.26 -12.96
C ILE A 5 3.89 28.94 -13.53
N VAL A 6 5.18 28.95 -13.88
CA VAL A 6 5.97 27.73 -14.11
C VAL A 6 7.14 27.78 -13.13
N SER A 7 6.93 27.34 -11.88
CA SER A 7 8.07 27.02 -10.97
C SER A 7 7.74 26.18 -9.74
N ASN A 8 6.63 25.45 -9.73
CA ASN A 8 6.43 24.35 -8.79
C ASN A 8 5.82 23.17 -9.58
N ILE A 9 6.42 22.73 -10.68
CA ILE A 9 7.38 21.61 -10.65
C ILE A 9 7.22 20.75 -9.38
N ASP A 10 6.08 20.05 -9.29
CA ASP A 10 5.87 18.93 -8.38
C ASP A 10 6.65 17.72 -8.92
N VAL A 11 7.98 17.85 -9.02
CA VAL A 11 8.91 16.74 -9.30
C VAL A 11 9.57 16.31 -8.00
N ILE A 12 8.76 15.90 -7.03
CA ILE A 12 9.26 15.23 -5.84
C ILE A 12 8.42 13.98 -5.61
N ASP A 13 8.48 13.04 -6.55
CA ASP A 13 8.25 11.62 -6.23
C ASP A 13 9.14 10.67 -7.04
N GLN A 14 10.28 11.16 -7.58
CA GLN A 14 11.20 10.33 -8.36
C GLN A 14 12.47 9.86 -7.63
N PHE A 15 12.59 10.10 -6.31
CA PHE A 15 13.84 9.79 -5.58
C PHE A 15 13.68 9.13 -4.21
N SER A 16 12.53 8.49 -3.92
CA SER A 16 12.41 7.66 -2.72
C SER A 16 12.54 6.18 -3.05
N ASN A 17 13.80 5.78 -3.26
CA ASN A 17 14.34 4.43 -3.13
C ASN A 17 14.13 3.43 -4.28
N SER A 18 15.24 3.12 -4.94
CA SER A 18 15.59 1.80 -5.45
C SER A 18 15.70 0.78 -4.29
N ARG A 19 14.63 0.55 -3.54
CA ARG A 19 14.47 -0.60 -2.64
C ARG A 19 13.71 -1.62 -3.46
N GLY A 20 14.30 -2.79 -3.70
CA GLY A 20 13.61 -3.89 -4.38
C GLY A 20 12.18 -3.98 -3.87
N THR A 21 11.21 -4.03 -4.78
CA THR A 21 9.79 -4.11 -4.43
C THR A 21 9.58 -5.43 -3.68
N ILE A 22 9.58 -5.38 -2.34
CA ILE A 22 9.20 -6.54 -1.54
C ILE A 22 7.69 -6.66 -1.70
N GLU A 23 7.28 -7.55 -2.61
CA GLU A 23 5.88 -7.91 -2.76
C GLU A 23 5.46 -8.69 -1.51
N VAL A 24 4.51 -8.14 -0.75
CA VAL A 24 3.96 -8.78 0.44
C VAL A 24 2.59 -9.36 0.09
N ILE A 25 2.49 -10.68 0.00
CA ILE A 25 1.22 -11.38 -0.23
C ILE A 25 0.42 -11.40 1.09
N ARG A 26 -0.87 -11.08 1.01
CA ARG A 26 -1.80 -11.05 2.16
C ARG A 26 -3.14 -11.67 1.79
N ILE A 27 -3.77 -12.37 2.73
CA ILE A 27 -5.10 -12.96 2.54
C ILE A 27 -6.18 -12.01 3.07
N LYS A 28 -7.14 -11.66 2.22
CA LYS A 28 -8.30 -10.85 2.61
C LYS A 28 -9.36 -11.72 3.27
N CYS A 29 -9.76 -11.35 4.49
CA CYS A 29 -10.81 -12.06 5.20
C CYS A 29 -12.17 -11.83 4.54
N ARG A 30 -12.92 -12.90 4.26
CA ARG A 30 -14.24 -12.78 3.62
C ARG A 30 -15.31 -12.14 4.50
N SER A 31 -15.21 -12.33 5.82
CA SER A 31 -16.23 -11.86 6.77
C SER A 31 -16.07 -10.39 7.16
N CYS A 32 -14.84 -9.86 7.16
CA CYS A 32 -14.57 -8.51 7.67
C CYS A 32 -13.66 -7.66 6.78
N GLY A 33 -13.08 -8.23 5.72
CA GLY A 33 -12.20 -7.51 4.81
C GLY A 33 -10.79 -7.23 5.32
N ALA A 34 -10.43 -7.67 6.55
CA ALA A 34 -9.09 -7.49 7.09
C ALA A 34 -8.04 -8.23 6.24
N LEU A 35 -6.87 -7.61 6.03
CA LEU A 35 -5.71 -8.25 5.40
C LEU A 35 -4.89 -8.99 6.46
N ASN A 36 -4.80 -10.31 6.30
CA ASN A 36 -4.07 -11.24 7.16
C ASN A 36 -2.79 -11.70 6.45
N GLU A 37 -1.87 -12.29 7.21
CA GLU A 37 -0.64 -12.90 6.69
C GLU A 37 -0.98 -14.07 5.73
N GLU A 38 -0.05 -14.42 4.84
CA GLU A 38 -0.24 -15.48 3.84
C GLU A 38 -0.56 -16.84 4.49
N ASP A 39 0.06 -17.12 5.62
CA ASP A 39 -0.05 -18.35 6.40
C ASP A 39 -1.12 -18.27 7.52
N ALA A 40 -1.85 -17.16 7.62
CA ALA A 40 -2.87 -16.98 8.64
C ALA A 40 -4.07 -17.92 8.40
N LYS A 41 -4.29 -18.88 9.31
CA LYS A 41 -5.50 -19.72 9.32
C LYS A 41 -6.73 -18.98 9.84
N TYR A 42 -6.52 -18.07 10.80
CA TYR A 42 -7.58 -17.34 11.49
C TYR A 42 -7.40 -15.83 11.35
N CYS A 43 -8.51 -15.12 11.25
CA CYS A 43 -8.53 -13.68 11.08
C CYS A 43 -8.08 -12.98 12.36
N LYS A 44 -7.06 -12.13 12.26
CA LYS A 44 -6.54 -11.37 13.39
C LYS A 44 -7.56 -10.44 14.07
N ASN A 45 -8.62 -10.08 13.35
CA ASN A 45 -9.63 -9.14 13.84
C ASN A 45 -10.83 -9.83 14.52
N ARG A 46 -11.17 -11.07 14.11
CA ARG A 46 -12.40 -11.75 14.54
C ARG A 46 -12.20 -13.17 15.07
N GLY A 47 -11.04 -13.80 14.83
CA GLY A 47 -10.76 -15.18 15.24
C GLY A 47 -11.39 -16.28 14.38
N ASN A 48 -12.29 -15.94 13.44
CA ASN A 48 -12.84 -16.89 12.48
C ASN A 48 -11.84 -17.22 11.37
N LEU A 49 -12.08 -18.28 10.59
CA LEU A 49 -11.28 -18.60 9.40
C LEU A 49 -11.20 -17.37 8.47
N VAL A 50 -10.01 -17.07 7.94
CA VAL A 50 -9.78 -15.94 7.02
C VAL A 50 -10.65 -16.06 5.76
#